data_AF-A0A1G4E7K0-F1
#
_entry.id   AF-A0A1G4E7K0-F1
#
_cell.length_a   1.000
_cell.length_b   1.000
_cell.length_c   1.000
_cell.angle_alpha   90.00
_cell.angle_beta   90.00
_cell.angle_gamma   90.00
#
_symmetry.space_group_name_H-M   'P 1'
#
loop_
_entity.id
_entity.type
_entity.pdbx_description
1 polymer ?
#
loop_
_entity_poly.entity_id
_entity_poly.type
_entity_poly.pdbx_seq_one_letter_code
_entity_poly.pdbx_strand_id
1 'polypeptide(L)'
;MSSYLGKNKLRLLRTKHNYGRLDNGWDICQNEEFYDAAKEILEDYDWLHDVSEQILKGLCYVYRNRLKDNFQSDICKFLYFWLGSILIDNMTHNTVFFDVIKDLFNTLKNNNIEKFCEIPHYYMNVNKFKNIKFFFDYSEDYTSYEQQFTGYNHSCNREYKSYLDTYVNSYKSVRDECKNNPNRNNYCEEFNQYFKGKYD
;
A
#
# COMPACT_ATOMS: atom_id res chain seq x y z
N MET A 1 7.29 32.06 4.40
CA MET A 1 6.74 31.84 3.04
C MET A 1 5.40 31.15 3.20
N SER A 2 4.32 31.63 2.57
CA SER A 2 3.05 30.90 2.57
C SER A 2 3.21 29.64 1.71
N SER A 3 2.84 28.48 2.24
CA SER A 3 2.81 27.24 1.47
C SER A 3 1.38 26.95 0.99
N TYR A 4 1.23 26.78 -0.32
CA TYR A 4 -0.04 26.48 -0.96
C TYR A 4 -0.21 24.97 -1.14
N LEU A 5 -1.29 24.43 -0.59
CA LEU A 5 -1.64 23.01 -0.60
C LEU A 5 -2.69 22.74 -1.68
N GLY A 6 -2.25 22.18 -2.81
CA GLY A 6 -3.13 21.85 -3.94
C GLY A 6 -2.82 20.49 -4.55
N LYS A 7 -3.21 20.28 -5.82
CA LYS A 7 -3.04 19.01 -6.55
C LYS A 7 -1.64 18.40 -6.44
N ASN A 8 -0.60 19.23 -6.56
CA ASN A 8 0.79 18.75 -6.47
C ASN A 8 1.11 18.18 -5.09
N LYS A 9 0.59 18.79 -4.02
CA LYS A 9 0.78 18.30 -2.65
C LYS A 9 -0.04 17.04 -2.36
N LEU A 10 -1.25 16.93 -2.93
CA LEU A 10 -2.00 15.68 -2.90
C LEU A 10 -1.25 14.53 -3.58
N ARG A 11 -0.66 14.76 -4.76
CA ARG A 11 0.12 13.72 -5.45
C ARG A 11 1.35 13.23 -4.67
N LEU A 12 1.82 14.02 -3.71
CA LEU A 12 2.96 13.70 -2.85
C LEU A 12 2.55 12.96 -1.57
N LEU A 13 1.26 12.71 -1.34
CA LEU A 13 0.84 11.81 -0.28
C LEU A 13 1.46 10.42 -0.50
N ARG A 14 2.01 9.81 0.55
CA ARG A 14 2.79 8.56 0.42
C ARG A 14 2.01 7.48 -0.30
N THR A 15 0.72 7.30 -0.02
CA THR A 15 -0.10 6.28 -0.71
C THR A 15 -0.24 6.59 -2.19
N LYS A 16 -0.68 7.81 -2.55
CA LYS A 16 -0.85 8.23 -3.95
C LYS A 16 0.46 8.14 -4.74
N HIS A 17 1.55 8.54 -4.11
CA HIS A 17 2.88 8.49 -4.73
C HIS A 17 3.35 7.05 -4.96
N ASN A 18 3.28 6.18 -3.94
CA ASN A 18 3.79 4.81 -4.05
C ASN A 18 2.87 3.91 -4.88
N TYR A 19 1.55 3.95 -4.68
CA TYR A 19 0.61 3.20 -5.50
C TYR A 19 0.63 3.66 -6.95
N GLY A 20 0.68 4.97 -7.20
CA GLY A 20 0.83 5.47 -8.56
C GLY A 20 2.10 4.99 -9.25
N ARG A 21 3.21 4.77 -8.53
CA ARG A 21 4.42 4.17 -9.12
C ARG A 21 4.28 2.68 -9.41
N LEU A 22 3.56 1.94 -8.57
CA LEU A 22 3.25 0.53 -8.80
C LEU A 22 2.30 0.36 -9.99
N ASP A 23 1.27 1.20 -10.08
CA ASP A 23 0.31 1.21 -11.21
C ASP A 23 1.00 1.48 -12.55
N ASN A 24 1.95 2.42 -12.57
CA ASN A 24 2.70 2.72 -13.79
C ASN A 24 3.77 1.65 -14.08
N GLY A 25 4.29 0.99 -13.03
CA GLY A 25 5.26 -0.12 -13.11
C GLY A 25 6.45 0.14 -14.03
N TRP A 26 7.20 -0.90 -14.37
CA TRP A 26 8.21 -0.88 -15.45
C TRP A 26 8.14 -2.16 -16.29
N ASP A 27 8.41 -2.03 -17.59
CA ASP A 27 8.32 -3.13 -18.56
C ASP A 27 9.71 -3.53 -19.10
N ILE A 28 10.67 -3.74 -18.20
CA ILE A 28 12.08 -3.96 -18.53
C ILE A 28 12.70 -5.16 -17.78
N CYS A 29 11.87 -6.07 -17.27
CA CYS A 29 12.29 -7.21 -16.45
C CYS A 29 12.04 -8.56 -17.11
N GLN A 30 11.71 -8.60 -18.40
CA GLN A 30 11.37 -9.86 -19.12
C GLN A 30 12.54 -10.84 -19.21
N ASN A 31 13.77 -10.39 -18.96
CA ASN A 31 14.97 -11.25 -18.91
C ASN A 31 15.41 -11.57 -17.47
N GLU A 32 14.61 -11.20 -16.46
CA GLU A 32 14.92 -11.45 -15.05
C GLU A 32 14.22 -12.72 -14.56
N GLU A 33 14.94 -13.57 -13.83
CA GLU A 33 14.42 -14.87 -13.35
C GLU A 33 13.11 -14.75 -12.55
N PHE A 34 12.97 -13.71 -11.72
CA PHE A 34 11.74 -13.50 -10.94
C PHE A 34 10.51 -13.27 -11.83
N TYR A 35 10.71 -12.70 -13.03
CA TYR A 35 9.61 -12.27 -13.90
C TYR A 35 8.89 -13.48 -14.48
N ASP A 36 9.63 -14.45 -15.00
CA ASP A 36 9.06 -15.70 -15.52
C ASP A 36 8.40 -16.50 -14.39
N ALA A 37 9.05 -16.63 -13.24
CA ALA A 37 8.46 -17.31 -12.07
C ALA A 37 7.17 -16.62 -11.58
N ALA A 38 7.13 -15.28 -11.55
CA ALA A 38 5.93 -14.53 -11.19
C ALA A 38 4.82 -14.70 -12.23
N LYS A 39 5.18 -14.78 -13.51
CA LYS A 39 4.24 -14.99 -14.60
C LYS A 39 3.59 -16.37 -14.52
N GLU A 40 4.38 -17.43 -14.31
CA GLU A 40 3.86 -18.80 -14.10
C GLU A 40 2.86 -18.84 -12.93
N ILE A 41 3.20 -18.22 -11.79
CA ILE A 41 2.28 -18.13 -10.64
C ILE A 41 0.95 -17.47 -11.03
N LEU A 42 0.96 -16.41 -11.84
CA LEU A 42 -0.26 -15.68 -12.22
C LEU A 42 -1.12 -16.44 -13.23
N GLU A 43 -0.50 -17.28 -14.07
CA GLU A 43 -1.18 -18.14 -15.05
C GLU A 43 -1.97 -19.29 -14.38
N ASP A 44 -1.61 -19.67 -13.14
CA ASP A 44 -2.29 -20.72 -12.37
C ASP A 44 -3.65 -20.30 -11.78
N TYR A 45 -4.04 -19.02 -11.90
CA TYR A 45 -5.27 -18.49 -11.29
C TYR A 45 -6.26 -17.92 -12.31
N ASP A 46 -7.54 -18.07 -11.99
CA ASP A 46 -8.64 -17.51 -12.78
C ASP A 46 -8.94 -16.04 -12.42
N TRP A 47 -9.08 -15.21 -13.46
CA TRP A 47 -9.32 -13.77 -13.35
C TRP A 47 -10.73 -13.38 -13.84
N LEU A 48 -11.36 -12.45 -13.12
CA LEU A 48 -12.52 -11.69 -13.61
C LEU A 48 -12.07 -10.68 -14.68
N HIS A 49 -10.93 -10.03 -14.43
CA HIS A 49 -10.24 -9.14 -15.34
C HIS A 49 -8.74 -9.44 -15.24
N ASP A 50 -8.12 -9.81 -16.34
CA ASP A 50 -6.70 -10.12 -16.35
C ASP A 50 -5.87 -8.86 -16.08
N VAL A 51 -5.16 -8.89 -14.94
CA VAL A 51 -4.30 -7.82 -14.44
C VAL A 51 -2.85 -8.32 -14.28
N SER A 52 -2.52 -9.47 -14.88
CA SER A 52 -1.21 -10.12 -14.73
C SER A 52 -0.07 -9.22 -15.22
N GLU A 53 -0.27 -8.55 -16.37
CA GLU A 53 0.72 -7.60 -16.91
C GLU A 53 0.94 -6.40 -15.97
N GLN A 54 -0.13 -5.87 -15.36
CA GLN A 54 -0.04 -4.79 -14.38
C GLN A 54 0.76 -5.23 -13.16
N ILE A 55 0.49 -6.42 -12.63
CA ILE A 55 1.21 -7.00 -11.49
C ILE A 55 2.70 -7.17 -11.83
N LEU A 56 3.04 -7.77 -12.98
CA LEU A 56 4.42 -7.97 -13.42
C LEU A 56 5.19 -6.66 -13.56
N LYS A 57 4.55 -5.61 -14.11
CA LYS A 57 5.14 -4.26 -14.21
C LYS A 57 5.37 -3.64 -12.84
N GLY A 58 4.43 -3.79 -11.91
CA GLY A 58 4.57 -3.33 -10.52
C GLY A 58 5.72 -4.04 -9.79
N LEU A 59 5.81 -5.36 -9.92
CA LEU A 59 6.91 -6.18 -9.37
C LEU A 59 8.26 -5.75 -9.96
N CYS A 60 8.34 -5.52 -11.28
CA CYS A 60 9.55 -5.04 -11.93
C CYS A 60 10.00 -3.67 -11.41
N TYR A 61 9.06 -2.75 -11.16
CA TYR A 61 9.39 -1.47 -10.54
C TYR A 61 10.05 -1.68 -9.17
N VAL A 62 9.48 -2.53 -8.31
CA VAL A 62 10.06 -2.78 -6.97
C VAL A 62 11.41 -3.48 -7.08
N TYR A 63 11.50 -4.53 -7.91
CA TYR A 63 12.72 -5.27 -8.20
C TYR A 63 13.84 -4.31 -8.59
N ARG A 64 13.67 -3.47 -9.61
CA ARG A 64 14.74 -2.59 -10.08
C ARG A 64 15.09 -1.47 -9.09
N ASN A 65 14.12 -0.96 -8.33
CA ASN A 65 14.42 0.08 -7.33
C ASN A 65 15.25 -0.44 -6.15
N ARG A 66 15.24 -1.75 -5.88
CA ARG A 66 16.12 -2.36 -4.87
C ARG A 66 17.60 -2.19 -5.13
N LEU A 67 17.98 -2.04 -6.40
CA LEU A 67 19.37 -1.92 -6.84
C LEU A 67 19.92 -0.50 -6.65
N LYS A 68 19.10 0.43 -6.13
CA LYS A 68 19.50 1.82 -5.88
C LYS A 68 19.94 1.96 -4.42
N ASP A 69 21.00 2.74 -4.19
CA ASP A 69 21.63 2.95 -2.87
C ASP A 69 20.69 3.47 -1.77
N ASN A 70 19.50 3.97 -2.13
CA ASN A 70 18.48 4.49 -1.21
C ASN A 70 17.18 3.66 -1.22
N PHE A 71 17.24 2.36 -1.50
CA PHE A 71 16.05 1.52 -1.45
C PHE A 71 15.41 1.58 -0.06
N GLN A 72 14.22 2.18 0.00
CA GLN A 72 13.43 2.22 1.22
C GLN A 72 12.64 0.91 1.32
N SER A 73 12.86 0.13 2.39
CA SER A 73 12.10 -1.10 2.65
C SER A 73 10.58 -0.88 2.71
N ASP A 74 10.15 0.37 2.90
CA ASP A 74 8.75 0.77 2.88
C ASP A 74 8.02 0.42 1.58
N ILE A 75 8.69 0.40 0.41
CA ILE A 75 8.01 0.05 -0.85
C ILE A 75 7.47 -1.38 -0.84
N CYS A 76 8.09 -2.32 -0.11
CA CYS A 76 7.58 -3.68 0.03
C CYS A 76 6.24 -3.71 0.79
N LYS A 77 6.03 -2.82 1.77
CA LYS A 77 4.74 -2.70 2.46
C LYS A 77 3.67 -2.16 1.52
N PHE A 78 3.99 -1.14 0.73
CA PHE A 78 3.06 -0.64 -0.31
C PHE A 78 2.77 -1.72 -1.35
N LEU A 79 3.78 -2.47 -1.80
CA LEU A 79 3.59 -3.59 -2.73
C LEU A 79 2.63 -4.62 -2.16
N TYR A 80 2.78 -5.01 -0.88
CA TYR A 80 1.89 -5.96 -0.21
C TYR A 80 0.43 -5.51 -0.27
N PHE A 81 0.15 -4.27 0.13
CA PHE A 81 -1.22 -3.76 0.14
C PHE A 81 -1.79 -3.49 -1.25
N TRP A 82 -0.94 -3.09 -2.19
CA TRP A 82 -1.31 -2.88 -3.58
C TRP A 82 -1.68 -4.20 -4.27
N LEU A 83 -0.84 -5.24 -4.13
CA LEU A 83 -1.13 -6.57 -4.67
C LEU A 83 -2.42 -7.12 -4.09
N GLY A 84 -2.60 -7.06 -2.77
CA GLY A 84 -3.81 -7.61 -2.16
C GLY A 84 -5.08 -6.90 -2.64
N SER A 85 -5.05 -5.58 -2.85
CA SER A 85 -6.19 -4.89 -3.49
C SER A 85 -6.45 -5.38 -4.90
N ILE A 86 -5.44 -5.44 -5.75
CA ILE A 86 -5.58 -5.89 -7.14
C ILE A 86 -6.11 -7.32 -7.20
N LEU A 87 -5.54 -8.23 -6.43
CA LEU A 87 -5.94 -9.64 -6.40
C LEU A 87 -7.37 -9.80 -5.88
N ILE A 88 -7.73 -9.09 -4.80
CA ILE A 88 -9.07 -9.18 -4.22
C ILE A 88 -10.16 -8.73 -5.18
N ASP A 89 -9.89 -7.68 -5.96
CA ASP A 89 -10.86 -7.06 -6.84
C ASP A 89 -10.97 -7.76 -8.21
N ASN A 90 -9.93 -8.49 -8.63
CA ASN A 90 -9.86 -9.04 -9.99
C ASN A 90 -9.81 -10.57 -10.09
N MET A 91 -9.59 -11.31 -8.99
CA MET A 91 -9.60 -12.78 -9.03
C MET A 91 -11.02 -13.35 -8.88
N THR A 92 -11.29 -14.46 -9.58
CA THR A 92 -12.54 -15.22 -9.41
C THR A 92 -12.65 -15.82 -8.00
N HIS A 93 -11.54 -16.33 -7.47
CA HIS A 93 -11.45 -16.93 -6.13
C HIS A 93 -10.55 -16.11 -5.21
N ASN A 94 -10.98 -14.88 -4.88
CA ASN A 94 -10.17 -13.95 -4.10
C ASN A 94 -9.82 -14.36 -2.66
N THR A 95 -10.31 -15.50 -2.15
CA THR A 95 -9.95 -15.99 -0.82
C THR A 95 -8.50 -16.48 -0.74
N VAL A 96 -7.88 -16.84 -1.87
CA VAL A 96 -6.48 -17.31 -1.94
C VAL A 96 -5.46 -16.19 -2.18
N PHE A 97 -5.91 -14.93 -2.21
CA PHE A 97 -5.06 -13.76 -2.52
C PHE A 97 -3.77 -13.72 -1.67
N PHE A 98 -3.85 -14.13 -0.40
CA PHE A 98 -2.70 -14.12 0.50
C PHE A 98 -1.60 -15.08 0.04
N ASP A 99 -1.99 -16.28 -0.41
CA ASP A 99 -1.04 -17.28 -0.90
C ASP A 99 -0.37 -16.79 -2.18
N VAL A 100 -1.14 -16.16 -3.08
CA VAL A 100 -0.59 -15.53 -4.30
C VAL A 100 0.41 -14.43 -3.95
N ILE A 101 0.09 -13.52 -3.01
CA ILE A 101 1.06 -12.50 -2.55
C ILE A 101 2.33 -13.16 -2.02
N LYS A 102 2.19 -14.20 -1.21
CA LYS A 102 3.33 -14.90 -0.61
C LYS A 102 4.23 -15.51 -1.68
N ASP A 103 3.65 -16.15 -2.69
CA ASP A 103 4.40 -16.77 -3.77
C ASP A 103 5.07 -15.73 -4.66
N LEU A 104 4.39 -14.64 -5.00
CA LEU A 104 5.00 -13.51 -5.70
C LEU A 104 6.16 -12.88 -4.90
N PHE A 105 6.03 -12.72 -3.59
CA PHE A 105 7.12 -12.24 -2.74
C PHE A 105 8.30 -13.24 -2.69
N ASN A 106 8.03 -14.54 -2.83
CA ASN A 106 9.07 -15.57 -2.86
C ASN A 106 9.89 -15.56 -4.15
N THR A 107 9.39 -14.99 -5.24
CA THR A 107 10.17 -14.79 -6.48
C THR A 107 11.10 -13.59 -6.37
N LEU A 108 10.76 -12.58 -5.54
CA LEU A 108 11.56 -11.37 -5.31
C LEU A 108 12.80 -11.63 -4.42
N LYS A 109 13.79 -12.33 -4.98
CA LYS A 109 15.07 -12.67 -4.35
C LYS A 109 16.26 -11.96 -5.01
N ASN A 110 17.36 -11.87 -4.28
CA ASN A 110 18.66 -11.45 -4.82
C ASN A 110 19.46 -12.65 -5.35
N ASN A 111 20.55 -12.36 -6.08
CA ASN A 111 21.49 -13.37 -6.60
C ASN A 111 22.13 -14.23 -5.48
N ASN A 112 22.07 -13.76 -4.22
CA ASN A 112 22.53 -14.49 -3.03
C ASN A 112 21.38 -15.15 -2.24
N ILE A 113 20.24 -15.43 -2.88
CA ILE A 113 19.04 -16.12 -2.34
C ILE A 113 18.26 -15.32 -1.28
N GLU A 114 18.85 -14.28 -0.68
CA GLU A 114 18.17 -13.43 0.31
C GLU A 114 17.00 -12.64 -0.30
N LYS A 115 15.84 -12.70 0.37
CA LYS A 115 14.64 -11.92 0.00
C LYS A 115 14.83 -10.48 0.43
N PHE A 116 14.52 -9.54 -0.46
CA PHE A 116 14.60 -8.10 -0.15
C PHE A 116 13.24 -7.49 0.20
N CYS A 117 12.15 -8.22 -0.05
CA CYS A 117 10.82 -7.90 0.47
C CYS A 117 10.36 -9.00 1.41
N GLU A 118 10.04 -8.61 2.64
CA GLU A 118 9.39 -9.48 3.62
C GLU A 118 7.88 -9.22 3.65
N ILE A 119 7.10 -10.27 3.92
CA ILE A 119 5.66 -10.14 4.06
C ILE A 119 5.37 -9.48 5.42
N PRO A 120 4.71 -8.32 5.46
CA PRO A 120 4.52 -7.56 6.71
C PRO A 120 3.51 -8.18 7.67
N HIS A 121 2.67 -9.10 7.19
CA HIS A 121 1.60 -9.71 7.99
C HIS A 121 1.47 -11.21 7.74
N TYR A 122 1.03 -11.93 8.77
CA TYR A 122 0.57 -13.31 8.65
C TYR A 122 -0.76 -13.40 7.89
N TYR A 123 -1.15 -14.64 7.56
CA TYR A 123 -2.39 -14.94 6.86
C TYR A 123 -3.60 -14.20 7.46
N MET A 124 -4.42 -13.62 6.59
CA MET A 124 -5.64 -12.93 6.95
C MET A 124 -6.70 -13.08 5.85
N ASN A 125 -7.97 -13.07 6.25
CA ASN A 125 -9.07 -13.05 5.28
C ASN A 125 -9.24 -11.65 4.66
N VAL A 126 -10.04 -11.60 3.58
CA VAL A 126 -10.32 -10.37 2.80
C VAL A 126 -10.80 -9.20 3.66
N ASN A 127 -11.73 -9.44 4.59
CA ASN A 127 -12.28 -8.36 5.42
C ASN A 127 -11.23 -7.77 6.36
N LYS A 128 -10.43 -8.65 6.99
CA LYS A 128 -9.32 -8.24 7.84
C LYS A 128 -8.25 -7.48 7.04
N PHE A 129 -7.91 -7.96 5.84
CA PHE A 129 -7.00 -7.25 4.95
C PHE A 129 -7.48 -5.85 4.59
N LYS A 130 -8.75 -5.70 4.21
CA LYS A 130 -9.33 -4.38 3.88
C LYS A 130 -9.22 -3.39 5.05
N ASN A 131 -9.45 -3.86 6.28
CA ASN A 131 -9.31 -3.03 7.48
C ASN A 131 -7.85 -2.62 7.74
N ILE A 132 -6.92 -3.58 7.72
CA ILE A 132 -5.50 -3.34 7.94
C ILE A 132 -4.94 -2.40 6.86
N LYS A 133 -5.30 -2.63 5.60
CA LYS A 133 -4.93 -1.74 4.48
C LYS A 133 -5.44 -0.32 4.71
N PHE A 134 -6.71 -0.18 5.10
CA PHE A 134 -7.29 1.12 5.39
C PHE A 134 -6.49 1.86 6.48
N PHE A 135 -6.11 1.17 7.57
CA PHE A 135 -5.28 1.76 8.61
C PHE A 135 -3.88 2.11 8.13
N PHE A 136 -3.22 1.20 7.42
CA PHE A 136 -1.91 1.44 6.82
C PHE A 136 -1.94 2.68 5.93
N ASP A 137 -2.83 2.73 4.95
CA ASP A 137 -2.94 3.82 3.98
C ASP A 137 -3.11 5.17 4.68
N TYR A 138 -4.04 5.24 5.62
CA TYR A 138 -4.28 6.48 6.34
C TYR A 138 -3.06 6.85 7.18
N SER A 139 -2.47 5.89 7.88
CA SER A 139 -1.29 6.12 8.69
C SER A 139 -0.10 6.64 7.86
N GLU A 140 0.07 6.18 6.61
CA GLU A 140 1.14 6.64 5.72
C GLU A 140 0.87 8.04 5.17
N ASP A 141 -0.39 8.36 4.86
CA ASP A 141 -0.79 9.69 4.44
C ASP A 141 -0.69 10.71 5.59
N TYR A 142 -0.93 10.31 6.86
CA TYR A 142 -0.68 11.16 8.04
C TYR A 142 0.74 11.72 8.03
N THR A 143 1.76 10.89 7.79
CA THR A 143 3.16 11.32 7.75
C THR A 143 3.40 12.37 6.66
N SER A 144 2.66 12.29 5.55
CA SER A 144 2.71 13.30 4.49
C SER A 144 2.07 14.61 4.95
N TYR A 145 0.92 14.54 5.61
CA TYR A 145 0.22 15.71 6.12
C TYR A 145 1.04 16.42 7.20
N GLU A 146 1.58 15.70 8.17
CA GLU A 146 2.44 16.26 9.21
C GLU A 146 3.58 17.08 8.62
N GLN A 147 4.24 16.57 7.57
CA GLN A 147 5.28 17.29 6.85
C GLN A 147 4.74 18.51 6.09
N GLN A 148 3.59 18.38 5.43
CA GLN A 148 2.99 19.46 4.62
C GLN A 148 2.45 20.62 5.46
N PHE A 149 2.04 20.34 6.70
CA PHE A 149 1.56 21.31 7.68
C PHE A 149 2.66 21.82 8.63
N THR A 150 3.93 21.61 8.30
CA THR A 150 5.03 22.29 9.01
C THR A 150 5.05 23.79 8.69
N GLY A 151 5.04 24.62 9.74
CA GLY A 151 5.10 26.08 9.63
C GLY A 151 3.76 26.78 9.90
N TYR A 152 3.61 28.02 9.41
CA TYR A 152 2.43 28.86 9.62
C TYR A 152 1.83 29.33 8.28
N ASN A 153 0.54 29.68 8.30
CA ASN A 153 -0.20 30.29 7.16
C ASN A 153 -0.31 29.40 5.92
N HIS A 154 -0.87 28.21 6.10
CA HIS A 154 -1.26 27.32 5.01
C HIS A 154 -2.56 27.78 4.36
N SER A 155 -2.57 27.85 3.03
CA SER A 155 -3.80 27.96 2.26
C SER A 155 -3.93 26.70 1.39
N CYS A 156 -5.15 26.23 1.17
CA CYS A 156 -5.39 25.03 0.37
C CYS A 156 -6.50 25.26 -0.66
N ASN A 157 -6.45 24.51 -1.76
CA ASN A 157 -7.55 24.48 -2.72
C ASN A 157 -8.69 23.59 -2.23
N ARG A 158 -9.87 23.70 -2.87
CA ARG A 158 -11.06 22.92 -2.50
C ARG A 158 -10.83 21.41 -2.55
N GLU A 159 -10.07 20.93 -3.53
CA GLU A 159 -9.80 19.52 -3.73
C GLU A 159 -8.93 18.93 -2.62
N TYR A 160 -7.85 19.63 -2.25
CA TYR A 160 -6.98 19.28 -1.14
C TYR A 160 -7.79 19.27 0.16
N LYS A 161 -8.57 20.33 0.40
CA LYS A 161 -9.45 20.40 1.56
C LYS A 161 -10.42 19.23 1.62
N SER A 162 -11.11 18.93 0.52
CA SER A 162 -12.08 17.84 0.47
C SER A 162 -11.43 16.48 0.76
N TYR A 163 -10.24 16.23 0.23
CA TYR A 163 -9.54 14.97 0.47
C TYR A 163 -9.06 14.86 1.92
N LEU A 164 -8.55 15.95 2.49
CA LEU A 164 -8.18 16.02 3.91
C LEU A 164 -9.39 15.87 4.84
N ASP A 165 -10.52 16.52 4.53
CA ASP A 165 -11.75 16.42 5.34
C ASP A 165 -12.27 14.97 5.34
N THR A 166 -12.30 14.30 4.18
CA THR A 166 -12.64 12.87 4.09
C THR A 166 -11.70 12.04 4.94
N TYR A 167 -10.39 12.27 4.82
CA TYR A 167 -9.38 11.58 5.61
C TYR A 167 -9.63 11.73 7.12
N VAL A 168 -9.79 12.97 7.60
CA VAL A 168 -9.99 13.27 9.03
C VAL A 168 -11.28 12.65 9.54
N ASN A 169 -12.36 12.70 8.74
CA ASN A 169 -13.65 12.14 9.14
C ASN A 169 -13.60 10.62 9.27
N SER A 170 -12.95 9.90 8.35
CA SER A 170 -12.84 8.43 8.47
C SER A 170 -11.98 8.02 9.67
N TYR A 171 -10.87 8.72 9.92
CA TYR A 171 -10.05 8.48 11.11
C TYR A 171 -10.84 8.69 12.40
N LYS A 172 -11.55 9.82 12.53
CA LYS A 172 -12.37 10.12 13.72
C LYS A 172 -13.47 9.07 13.91
N SER A 173 -14.13 8.66 12.84
CA SER A 173 -15.16 7.63 12.89
C SER A 173 -14.64 6.33 13.49
N VAL A 174 -13.48 5.84 13.05
CA VAL A 174 -12.88 4.60 13.59
C VAL A 174 -12.42 4.79 15.03
N ARG A 175 -11.76 5.92 15.33
CA ARG A 175 -11.32 6.24 16.69
C ARG A 175 -12.49 6.24 17.68
N ASP A 176 -13.59 6.90 17.32
CA ASP A 176 -14.77 7.02 18.16
C ASP A 176 -15.50 5.67 18.29
N GLU A 177 -15.56 4.88 17.21
CA GLU A 177 -16.05 3.50 17.25
C GLU A 177 -15.25 2.63 18.22
N CYS A 178 -13.93 2.71 18.17
CA CYS A 178 -13.03 1.94 19.02
C CYS A 178 -13.03 2.38 20.48
N LYS A 179 -13.29 3.66 20.75
CA LYS A 179 -13.50 4.17 22.10
C LYS A 179 -14.81 3.66 22.72
N ASN A 180 -15.87 3.58 21.92
CA ASN A 180 -17.21 3.27 22.40
C ASN A 180 -17.55 1.77 22.41
N ASN A 181 -16.77 0.94 21.70
CA ASN A 181 -17.02 -0.50 21.57
C ASN A 181 -15.81 -1.34 21.99
N PRO A 182 -15.60 -1.57 23.30
CA PRO A 182 -14.49 -2.39 23.82
C PRO A 182 -14.62 -3.90 23.50
N ASN A 183 -15.58 -4.30 22.67
CA ASN A 183 -15.73 -5.67 22.18
C ASN A 183 -15.10 -5.89 20.78
N ARG A 184 -14.63 -4.82 20.10
CA ARG A 184 -13.94 -4.90 18.79
C ARG A 184 -12.42 -4.96 18.93
N ASN A 185 -11.93 -5.76 19.88
CA ASN A 185 -10.54 -5.69 20.34
C ASN A 185 -9.52 -5.84 19.20
N ASN A 186 -9.58 -6.89 18.38
CA ASN A 186 -8.58 -7.06 17.31
C ASN A 186 -8.57 -5.92 16.27
N TYR A 187 -9.74 -5.43 15.84
CA TYR A 187 -9.82 -4.33 14.86
C TYR A 187 -9.28 -3.02 15.46
N CYS A 188 -9.64 -2.73 16.71
CA CYS A 188 -9.21 -1.53 17.40
C CYS A 188 -7.76 -1.57 17.88
N GLU A 189 -7.25 -2.76 18.22
CA GLU A 189 -5.84 -2.98 18.51
C GLU A 189 -4.99 -2.72 17.26
N GLU A 190 -5.40 -3.23 16.09
CA GLU A 190 -4.72 -2.96 14.82
C GLU A 190 -4.75 -1.47 14.48
N PHE A 191 -5.91 -0.82 14.59
CA PHE A 191 -6.02 0.64 14.44
C PHE A 191 -5.02 1.37 15.35
N ASN A 192 -5.05 1.08 16.66
CA ASN A 192 -4.18 1.74 17.64
C ASN A 192 -2.68 1.50 17.35
N GLN A 193 -2.31 0.35 16.79
CA GLN A 193 -0.92 0.07 16.39
C GLN A 193 -0.46 0.97 15.24
N TYR A 194 -1.27 1.15 14.19
CA TYR A 194 -0.90 2.00 13.04
C TYR A 194 -0.85 3.49 13.37
N PHE A 195 -1.66 3.92 14.33
CA PHE A 195 -1.72 5.32 14.79
C PHE A 195 -0.91 5.59 16.06
N LYS A 196 -0.12 4.61 16.54
CA LYS A 196 0.74 4.81 17.72
C LYS A 196 1.74 5.94 17.48
N GLY A 197 1.70 6.96 18.34
CA GLY A 197 2.57 8.13 18.24
C GLY A 197 2.13 9.17 17.20
N LYS A 198 0.95 8.99 16.60
CA LYS A 198 0.27 9.97 15.74
C LYS A 198 -0.82 10.61 16.58
N TYR A 199 -0.84 11.94 16.64
CA TYR A 199 -1.73 12.69 17.51
C TYR A 199 -2.69 13.54 16.67
N ASP A 200 -3.83 13.88 17.28
CA ASP A 200 -4.88 14.70 16.66
C ASP A 200 -4.50 16.17 16.51
#